data_AF-A0A6N6M8L7-F1
#
_entry.id   AF-A0A6N6M8L7-F1
#
_cell.length_a   1.000
_cell.length_b   1.000
_cell.length_c   1.000
_cell.angle_alpha   90.00
_cell.angle_beta   90.00
_cell.angle_gamma   90.00
#
_symmetry.space_group_name_H-M   'P 1'
#
loop_
_entity.id
_entity.type
_entity.pdbx_description
1 polymer ?
#
loop_
_entity_poly.entity_id
_entity_poly.type
_entity_poly.pdbx_seq_one_letter_code
_entity_poly.pdbx_strand_id
1 'polypeptide(L)'
;MPAKFEIFPKDEFILEVFDGKVFFNDIIEVTQKIWSHPDYDAEFDGISDLSKADVKLSRDEMNQFIKAIEESQKRVSGKLAIIASKPLATAFAILFEKKVKFNPGVKVFTTHDGAIHYLGKDSSFLKRIYNEFESK
;
A
#
# COMPACT_ATOMS: atom_id res chain seq x y z
N MET A 1 -0.58 -6.01 -15.46
CA MET A 1 0.17 -6.14 -14.21
C MET A 1 -0.86 -6.15 -13.08
N PRO A 2 -0.80 -7.10 -12.13
CA PRO A 2 -1.80 -7.21 -11.06
C PRO A 2 -1.68 -6.11 -10.00
N ALA A 3 -0.66 -5.24 -10.13
CA ALA A 3 -0.50 -4.04 -9.34
C ALA A 3 -0.44 -2.81 -10.27
N LYS A 4 -1.07 -1.72 -9.84
CA LYS A 4 -0.99 -0.39 -10.44
C LYS A 4 -0.77 0.62 -9.32
N PHE A 5 -0.09 1.72 -9.60
CA PHE A 5 0.08 2.80 -8.64
C PHE A 5 -0.03 4.16 -9.33
N GLU A 6 -0.32 5.18 -8.53
CA GLU A 6 -0.27 6.58 -8.91
C GLU A 6 0.23 7.40 -7.72
N ILE A 7 1.07 8.40 -8.00
CA ILE A 7 1.55 9.36 -7.03
C ILE A 7 0.86 10.69 -7.31
N PHE A 8 0.28 11.30 -6.28
CA PHE A 8 -0.43 12.57 -6.35
C PHE A 8 0.35 13.62 -5.56
N PRO A 9 1.34 14.30 -6.16
CA PRO A 9 2.28 15.14 -5.39
C PRO A 9 1.61 16.35 -4.75
N LYS A 10 0.58 16.89 -5.40
CA LYS A 10 -0.22 18.00 -4.86
C LYS A 10 -1.03 17.62 -3.63
N ASP A 11 -1.31 16.34 -3.45
CA ASP A 11 -2.10 15.80 -2.36
C ASP A 11 -1.22 15.13 -1.28
N GLU A 12 0.09 15.10 -1.51
CA GLU A 12 1.09 14.37 -0.71
C GLU A 12 0.65 12.92 -0.46
N PHE A 13 0.24 12.25 -1.55
CA PHE A 13 -0.47 10.99 -1.47
C PHE A 13 -0.02 9.95 -2.50
N ILE A 14 0.05 8.68 -2.09
CA ILE A 14 0.35 7.54 -2.97
C ILE A 14 -0.81 6.54 -2.90
N LEU A 15 -1.32 6.14 -4.06
CA LEU A 15 -2.27 5.03 -4.16
C LEU A 15 -1.61 3.87 -4.91
N GLU A 16 -1.57 2.69 -4.30
CA GLU A 16 -1.30 1.44 -4.99
C GLU A 16 -2.51 0.50 -4.87
N VAL A 17 -2.89 -0.12 -5.98
CA VAL A 17 -4.04 -1.03 -6.06
C VAL A 17 -3.60 -2.35 -6.65
N PHE A 18 -3.96 -3.42 -5.97
CA PHE A 18 -3.69 -4.80 -6.35
C PHE A 18 -4.99 -5.54 -6.70
N ASP A 19 -5.01 -6.21 -7.85
CA ASP A 19 -6.16 -6.95 -8.36
C ASP A 19 -5.74 -8.31 -8.94
N GLY A 20 -6.61 -9.31 -8.81
CA GLY A 20 -6.37 -10.66 -9.30
C GLY A 20 -5.32 -11.41 -8.48
N LYS A 21 -4.60 -12.34 -9.13
CA LYS A 21 -3.55 -13.12 -8.47
C LYS A 21 -2.30 -12.26 -8.31
N VAL A 22 -1.84 -12.12 -7.07
CA VAL A 22 -0.67 -11.29 -6.72
C VAL A 22 0.39 -12.18 -6.08
N PHE A 23 1.55 -12.24 -6.70
CA PHE A 23 2.72 -13.00 -6.24
C PHE A 23 3.78 -12.06 -5.65
N PHE A 24 4.81 -12.65 -5.04
CA PHE A 24 5.89 -11.89 -4.41
C PHE A 24 6.58 -10.91 -5.37
N ASN A 25 6.88 -11.37 -6.58
CA ASN A 25 7.54 -10.54 -7.59
C ASN A 25 6.69 -9.33 -8.00
N ASP A 26 5.35 -9.44 -8.01
CA ASP A 26 4.48 -8.32 -8.34
C ASP A 26 4.57 -7.20 -7.30
N ILE A 27 4.66 -7.57 -6.01
CA ILE A 27 4.80 -6.63 -4.88
C ILE A 27 6.17 -5.96 -4.91
N ILE A 28 7.24 -6.73 -5.15
CA ILE A 28 8.59 -6.18 -5.27
C ILE A 28 8.69 -5.21 -6.46
N GLU A 29 8.15 -5.61 -7.61
CA GLU A 29 8.18 -4.80 -8.83
C GLU A 29 7.46 -3.46 -8.64
N VAL A 30 6.24 -3.46 -8.07
CA VAL A 30 5.52 -2.20 -7.84
C VAL A 30 6.20 -1.34 -6.78
N THR A 31 6.72 -1.92 -5.71
CA THR A 31 7.48 -1.18 -4.68
C THR A 31 8.70 -0.49 -5.28
N GLN A 32 9.47 -1.20 -6.12
CA GLN A 32 10.64 -0.64 -6.80
C GLN A 32 10.26 0.47 -7.79
N LYS A 33 9.14 0.31 -8.51
CA LYS A 33 8.63 1.34 -9.42
C LYS A 33 8.20 2.59 -8.66
N ILE A 34 7.50 2.47 -7.54
CA ILE A 34 7.13 3.59 -6.68
C ILE A 34 8.40 4.29 -6.19
N TRP A 35 9.35 3.55 -5.60
CA TRP A 35 10.60 4.11 -5.05
C TRP A 35 11.55 4.74 -6.07
N SER A 36 11.38 4.44 -7.35
CA SER A 36 12.16 5.02 -8.45
C SER A 36 11.40 6.10 -9.22
N HIS A 37 10.13 6.34 -8.88
CA HIS A 37 9.33 7.38 -9.52
C HIS A 37 9.90 8.78 -9.17
N PRO A 38 10.03 9.71 -10.14
CA PRO A 38 10.57 11.04 -9.90
C PRO A 38 9.81 11.85 -8.84
N ASP A 39 8.50 11.66 -8.78
CA ASP A 39 7.64 12.35 -7.80
C ASP A 39 7.48 11.61 -6.47
N TYR A 40 8.24 10.53 -6.25
CA TYR A 40 8.18 9.80 -5.00
C TYR A 40 8.77 10.61 -3.85
N ASP A 41 8.00 10.73 -2.78
CA ASP A 41 8.45 11.21 -1.49
C ASP A 41 8.05 10.20 -0.42
N ALA A 42 8.97 9.85 0.47
CA ALA A 42 8.71 8.91 1.56
C ALA A 42 7.74 9.51 2.60
N GLU A 43 7.65 10.83 2.71
CA GLU A 43 6.77 11.52 3.67
C GLU A 43 5.30 11.49 3.26
N PHE A 44 4.99 11.12 2.01
CA PHE A 44 3.61 11.04 1.54
C PHE A 44 2.83 9.95 2.26
N ASP A 45 1.58 10.26 2.61
CA ASP A 45 0.61 9.29 3.09
C ASP A 45 0.20 8.36 1.94
N GLY A 46 -0.30 7.16 2.25
CA GLY A 46 -0.74 6.28 1.18
C GLY A 46 -1.78 5.23 1.54
N ILE A 47 -2.40 4.70 0.49
CA ILE A 47 -3.24 3.51 0.52
C ILE A 47 -2.58 2.40 -0.29
N SER A 48 -2.50 1.22 0.33
CA SER A 48 -2.25 -0.05 -0.33
C SER A 48 -3.54 -0.87 -0.38
N ASP A 49 -4.22 -0.88 -1.52
CA ASP A 49 -5.51 -1.56 -1.67
C ASP A 49 -5.33 -2.98 -2.22
N LEU A 50 -5.47 -3.96 -1.35
CA LEU A 50 -5.46 -5.40 -1.62
C LEU A 50 -6.88 -6.00 -1.57
N SER A 51 -7.94 -5.18 -1.55
CA SER A 51 -9.32 -5.62 -1.37
C SER A 51 -9.82 -6.57 -2.47
N LYS A 52 -9.23 -6.50 -3.67
CA LYS A 52 -9.52 -7.41 -4.79
C LYS A 52 -8.44 -8.47 -5.00
N ALA A 53 -7.26 -8.30 -4.38
CA ALA A 53 -6.12 -9.19 -4.51
C ALA A 53 -6.40 -10.61 -3.96
N ASP A 54 -6.00 -11.62 -4.71
CA ASP A 54 -5.81 -13.00 -4.29
C ASP A 54 -4.31 -13.24 -4.11
N VAL A 55 -3.82 -12.92 -2.93
CA VAL A 55 -2.39 -12.96 -2.58
C VAL A 55 -1.89 -14.41 -2.54
N LYS A 56 -0.83 -14.70 -3.29
CA LYS A 56 -0.16 -16.00 -3.42
C LYS A 56 1.27 -15.93 -2.87
N LEU A 57 1.40 -15.49 -1.62
CA LEU A 57 2.68 -15.41 -0.91
C LEU A 57 2.82 -16.56 0.07
N SER A 58 4.04 -17.04 0.22
CA SER A 58 4.48 -17.83 1.35
C SER A 58 4.85 -16.94 2.54
N ARG A 59 4.98 -17.57 3.71
CA ARG A 59 5.49 -16.89 4.92
C ARG A 59 6.93 -16.39 4.74
N ASP A 60 7.75 -17.14 4.02
CA ASP A 60 9.16 -16.80 3.82
C ASP A 60 9.32 -15.59 2.90
N GLU A 61 8.56 -15.54 1.80
CA GLU A 61 8.48 -14.35 0.94
C GLU A 61 8.00 -13.13 1.72
N MET A 62 7.00 -13.30 2.59
CA MET A 62 6.54 -12.20 3.45
C MET A 62 7.64 -11.69 4.41
N ASN A 63 8.40 -12.60 5.01
CA ASN A 63 9.52 -12.22 5.87
C ASN A 63 10.65 -11.54 5.09
N GLN A 64 10.93 -12.02 3.87
CA GLN A 64 11.89 -11.39 2.96
C GLN A 64 11.44 -9.98 2.58
N PHE A 65 10.15 -9.78 2.30
CA PHE A 65 9.59 -8.47 2.01
C PHE A 65 9.78 -7.50 3.17
N ILE A 66 9.38 -7.91 4.37
CA ILE A 66 9.49 -7.09 5.59
C ILE A 66 10.94 -6.67 5.82
N LYS A 67 11.88 -7.62 5.69
CA LYS A 67 13.31 -7.33 5.84
C LYS A 67 13.78 -6.30 4.81
N ALA A 68 13.40 -6.47 3.54
CA ALA A 68 13.77 -5.53 2.48
C ALA A 68 13.22 -4.11 2.73
N ILE A 69 12.01 -4.00 3.27
CA ILE A 69 11.41 -2.73 3.67
C ILE A 69 12.16 -2.11 4.86
N GLU A 70 12.50 -2.90 5.88
CA GLU A 70 13.20 -2.41 7.07
C GLU A 70 14.61 -1.88 6.76
N GLU A 71 15.31 -2.55 5.84
CA GLU A 71 16.67 -2.20 5.41
C GLU A 71 16.72 -1.04 4.40
N SER A 72 15.57 -0.67 3.81
CA SER A 72 15.51 0.39 2.79
C SER A 72 15.47 1.78 3.42
N GLN A 73 16.33 2.69 2.94
CA GLN A 73 16.25 4.12 3.24
C GLN A 73 15.08 4.82 2.54
N LYS A 74 14.46 4.17 1.55
CA LYS A 74 13.32 4.71 0.80
C LYS A 74 11.98 4.30 1.39
N ARG A 75 11.96 3.59 2.52
CA ARG A 75 10.71 3.17 3.16
C ARG A 75 9.83 4.38 3.51
N VAL A 76 8.51 4.20 3.44
CA VAL A 76 7.56 5.27 3.74
C VAL A 76 7.72 5.75 5.19
N SER A 77 7.68 7.06 5.38
CA SER A 77 7.65 7.77 6.65
C SER A 77 6.37 8.57 6.86
N GLY A 78 5.46 8.63 5.87
CA GLY A 78 4.06 9.01 6.05
C GLY A 78 3.20 7.89 6.67
N LYS A 79 1.90 8.13 6.85
CA LYS A 79 0.94 7.10 7.26
C LYS A 79 0.62 6.17 6.10
N LEU A 80 0.59 4.87 6.36
CA LEU A 80 0.16 3.87 5.37
C LEU A 80 -1.09 3.15 5.85
N ALA A 81 -2.17 3.23 5.06
CA ALA A 81 -3.37 2.44 5.26
C ALA A 81 -3.38 1.24 4.28
N ILE A 82 -3.44 0.03 4.80
CA ILE A 82 -3.55 -1.19 3.99
C ILE A 82 -5.00 -1.67 4.04
N ILE A 83 -5.66 -1.81 2.89
CA ILE A 83 -7.03 -2.31 2.80
C ILE A 83 -6.98 -3.76 2.32
N ALA A 84 -7.48 -4.70 3.12
CA ALA A 84 -7.48 -6.12 2.77
C ALA A 84 -8.76 -6.81 3.23
N SER A 85 -9.39 -7.55 2.31
CA SER A 85 -10.69 -8.23 2.54
C SER A 85 -10.59 -9.75 2.61
N LYS A 86 -9.62 -10.36 1.90
CA LYS A 86 -9.46 -11.82 1.85
C LYS A 86 -8.58 -12.32 3.01
N PRO A 87 -8.90 -13.47 3.64
CA PRO A 87 -8.24 -13.92 4.86
C PRO A 87 -6.70 -13.95 4.79
N LEU A 88 -6.14 -14.47 3.70
CA LEU A 88 -4.68 -14.57 3.54
C LEU A 88 -4.03 -13.19 3.36
N ALA A 89 -4.63 -12.31 2.55
CA ALA A 89 -4.15 -10.94 2.36
C ALA A 89 -4.21 -10.17 3.67
N THR A 90 -5.32 -10.26 4.41
CA THR A 90 -5.47 -9.63 5.74
C THR A 90 -4.45 -10.16 6.74
N ALA A 91 -4.20 -11.48 6.77
CA ALA A 91 -3.20 -12.07 7.66
C ALA A 91 -1.79 -11.55 7.38
N PHE A 92 -1.40 -11.43 6.10
CA PHE A 92 -0.11 -10.87 5.73
C PHE A 92 -0.01 -9.37 6.00
N ALA A 93 -1.06 -8.60 5.73
CA ALA A 93 -1.12 -7.18 6.06
C ALA A 93 -0.94 -6.94 7.57
N ILE A 94 -1.61 -7.73 8.42
CA ILE A 94 -1.45 -7.65 9.88
C ILE A 94 -0.04 -8.04 10.31
N LEU A 95 0.55 -9.06 9.66
CA LEU A 95 1.94 -9.45 9.94
C LEU A 95 2.92 -8.34 9.57
N PHE A 96 2.68 -7.66 8.45
CA PHE A 96 3.45 -6.49 8.02
C PHE A 96 3.35 -5.37 9.05
N GLU A 97 2.12 -4.95 9.39
CA GLU A 97 1.85 -3.90 10.39
C GLU A 97 2.57 -4.16 11.71
N LYS A 98 2.55 -5.41 12.20
CA LYS A 98 3.16 -5.76 13.50
C LYS A 98 4.69 -5.79 13.47
N LYS A 99 5.28 -6.13 12.33
CA LYS A 99 6.74 -6.32 12.22
C LYS A 99 7.44 -5.04 11.79
N VAL A 100 6.83 -4.28 10.89
CA VAL A 100 7.43 -3.09 10.33
C VAL A 100 7.27 -1.92 11.31
N LYS A 101 8.41 -1.37 11.74
CA LYS A 101 8.46 -0.22 12.64
C LYS A 101 8.40 1.10 11.86
N PHE A 102 7.25 1.43 11.28
CA PHE A 102 7.00 2.75 10.70
C PHE A 102 6.50 3.74 11.74
N ASN A 103 6.80 5.03 11.53
CA ASN A 103 6.30 6.16 12.30
C ASN A 103 5.94 7.26 11.28
N PRO A 104 4.68 7.75 11.20
CA PRO A 104 3.57 7.61 12.15
C PRO A 104 2.82 6.25 12.13
N GLY A 105 3.13 5.34 11.20
CA GLY A 105 2.76 3.93 11.29
C GLY A 105 1.98 3.37 10.10
N VAL A 106 1.84 2.05 10.10
CA VAL A 106 0.96 1.30 9.21
C VAL A 106 -0.30 0.92 9.97
N LYS A 107 -1.46 0.92 9.32
CA LYS A 107 -2.67 0.27 9.86
C LYS A 107 -3.41 -0.51 8.80
N VAL A 108 -3.99 -1.64 9.20
CA VAL A 108 -4.80 -2.50 8.34
C VAL A 108 -6.28 -2.24 8.56
N PHE A 109 -7.03 -2.14 7.46
CA PHE A 109 -8.46 -1.89 7.42
C PHE A 109 -9.17 -2.90 6.51
N THR A 110 -10.45 -3.12 6.80
CA THR A 110 -11.35 -3.92 5.94
C THR A 110 -12.25 -3.06 5.06
N THR A 111 -12.23 -1.74 5.23
CA THR A 111 -13.06 -0.77 4.49
C THR A 111 -12.24 0.45 4.09
N HIS A 112 -12.59 1.03 2.93
CA HIS A 112 -11.99 2.29 2.49
C HIS A 112 -12.32 3.46 3.41
N ASP A 113 -13.54 3.49 3.98
CA ASP A 113 -13.95 4.56 4.91
C ASP A 113 -13.09 4.58 6.18
N GLY A 114 -12.78 3.41 6.75
CA GLY A 114 -11.88 3.31 7.91
C GLY A 114 -10.46 3.76 7.58
N ALA A 115 -9.95 3.36 6.41
CA ALA A 115 -8.63 3.73 5.93
C ALA A 115 -8.51 5.24 5.73
N ILE A 116 -9.47 5.87 5.04
CA ILE A 116 -9.37 7.29 4.73
C ILE A 116 -9.51 8.18 5.97
N HIS A 117 -10.35 7.76 6.92
CA HIS A 117 -10.49 8.47 8.19
C HIS A 117 -9.20 8.43 9.03
N TYR A 118 -8.49 7.29 9.05
CA TYR A 118 -7.19 7.19 9.71
C TYR A 118 -6.13 8.14 9.11
N LEU A 119 -6.19 8.30 7.79
CA LEU A 119 -5.35 9.23 7.04
C LEU A 119 -5.77 10.71 7.25
N GLY A 120 -6.83 10.98 8.02
CA GLY A 120 -7.31 12.34 8.28
C GLY A 120 -7.98 13.00 7.07
N LYS A 121 -8.45 12.19 6.12
CA LYS A 121 -9.11 12.63 4.89
C LYS A 121 -10.56 12.12 4.87
N ASP A 122 -11.35 12.55 3.89
CA ASP A 122 -12.77 12.19 3.78
C ASP A 122 -13.09 11.39 2.50
N SER A 123 -14.35 10.95 2.38
CA SER A 123 -14.82 10.16 1.25
C SER A 123 -14.80 10.92 -0.08
N SER A 124 -14.86 12.26 -0.05
CA SER A 124 -14.77 13.09 -1.27
C SER A 124 -13.36 13.06 -1.84
N PHE A 125 -12.34 13.13 -0.97
CA PHE A 125 -10.94 12.94 -1.34
C PHE A 125 -10.74 11.54 -1.95
N LEU A 126 -11.20 10.50 -1.26
CA LEU A 126 -11.07 9.12 -1.73
C LEU A 126 -11.69 8.94 -3.12
N LYS A 127 -12.92 9.41 -3.32
CA LYS A 127 -13.63 9.29 -4.60
C LYS A 127 -12.87 10.01 -5.72
N ARG A 128 -12.33 11.20 -5.46
CA ARG A 128 -11.53 11.95 -6.44
C ARG A 128 -10.29 11.15 -6.85
N ILE A 129 -9.50 10.69 -5.87
CA ILE A 129 -8.26 9.94 -6.12
C ILE A 129 -8.53 8.65 -6.92
N TYR A 130 -9.56 7.87 -6.59
CA TYR A 130 -9.90 6.66 -7.35
C TYR A 130 -10.42 6.96 -8.76
N ASN A 131 -11.22 8.02 -8.94
CA ASN A 131 -11.66 8.42 -10.27
C ASN A 131 -10.48 8.85 -11.16
N GLU A 132 -9.55 9.63 -10.62
CA GLU A 132 -8.33 10.04 -11.33
C GLU A 132 -7.45 8.83 -11.66
N PHE A 133 -7.34 7.87 -10.75
CA PHE A 133 -6.60 6.62 -10.94
C PHE A 133 -7.21 5.72 -12.03
N GLU A 134 -8.54 5.59 -12.07
CA GLU A 134 -9.24 4.76 -13.07
C GLU A 134 -9.30 5.39 -14.46
N SER A 135 -9.09 6.70 -14.56
CA SER A 135 -9.11 7.43 -15.84
C SER A 135 -7.82 7.30 -16.65
N LYS A 136 -6.81 6.57 -16.14
CA LYS A 136 -5.51 6.33 -16.77
C LYS A 136 -5.31 4.86 -17.17
#